data_AF-A0AAW1CIQ2-F1
#
_entry.id   AF-A0AAW1CIQ2-F1
#
_cell.length_a   1.000
_cell.length_b   1.000
_cell.length_c   1.000
_cell.angle_alpha   90.00
_cell.angle_beta   90.00
_cell.angle_gamma   90.00
#
_symmetry.space_group_name_H-M   'P 1'
#
loop_
_entity.id
_entity.type
_entity.pdbx_description
1 polymer ?
#
loop_
_entity_poly.entity_id
_entity_poly.type
_entity_poly.pdbx_seq_one_letter_code
_entity_poly.pdbx_strand_id
1 'polypeptide(L)' 'MYFHFGYNETILFSFWKTTSIEGFVGSVIAIFILALLYEGLKYLREFLFWKHYSSLQYRTVQGPATAKTNSEPTTARVVK' A
#
# COMPACT_ATOMS: atom_id res chain seq x y z
N MET A 1 -7.04 36.25 -10.65
CA MET A 1 -6.66 35.55 -11.90
C MET A 1 -7.91 35.36 -12.72
N TYR A 2 -7.85 35.58 -14.03
CA TYR A 2 -8.99 35.41 -14.94
C TYR A 2 -8.78 34.11 -15.74
N PHE A 3 -9.85 33.45 -16.16
CA PHE A 3 -9.72 32.26 -17.01
C PHE A 3 -9.36 32.71 -18.44
N HIS A 4 -8.30 32.12 -18.99
CA HIS A 4 -7.90 32.32 -20.38
C HIS A 4 -8.19 31.03 -21.12
N PHE A 5 -8.89 31.13 -22.25
CA PHE A 5 -9.10 30.01 -23.14
C PHE A 5 -8.22 30.21 -24.36
N GLY A 6 -7.21 29.36 -24.48
CA GLY A 6 -6.22 29.40 -25.55
C GLY A 6 -5.51 28.06 -25.66
N TYR A 7 -5.00 27.76 -26.85
CA TYR A 7 -4.25 26.53 -27.11
C TYR A 7 -2.73 26.75 -27.07
N ASN A 8 -2.28 28.01 -26.95
CA ASN A 8 -0.87 28.39 -26.88
C ASN A 8 -0.46 28.71 -25.44
N GLU A 9 -0.36 27.67 -24.62
CA GLU A 9 -0.11 27.84 -23.19
C GLU A 9 0.94 26.85 -22.69
N THR A 10 1.60 27.23 -21.58
CA THR A 10 2.54 26.37 -20.85
C THR A 10 1.78 25.69 -19.72
N ILE A 11 1.77 24.35 -19.69
CA ILE A 11 0.87 23.60 -18.80
C ILE A 11 1.48 23.44 -17.41
N LEU A 12 2.56 22.68 -17.31
CA LEU A 12 3.17 22.32 -16.01
C LEU A 12 4.66 22.66 -15.94
N PHE A 13 5.38 22.49 -17.04
CA PHE A 13 6.81 22.76 -17.13
C PHE A 13 7.12 23.66 -18.32
N SER A 14 8.23 24.40 -18.26
CA SER A 14 8.67 25.29 -19.34
C SER A 14 8.87 24.58 -20.68
N PHE A 15 9.15 23.27 -20.66
CA PHE A 15 9.24 22.42 -21.85
C PHE A 15 7.88 21.87 -22.33
N TRP A 16 6.86 21.88 -21.48
CA TRP A 16 5.52 21.40 -21.80
C TRP A 16 4.65 22.56 -22.27
N LYS A 17 4.98 23.05 -23.47
CA LYS A 17 4.20 24.07 -24.20
C LYS A 17 3.45 23.44 -25.36
N THR A 18 2.16 23.70 -25.43
CA THR A 18 1.35 23.33 -26.59
C THR A 18 1.18 24.57 -27.44
N THR A 19 1.47 24.47 -28.74
CA THR A 19 1.26 25.56 -29.71
C THR A 19 0.20 25.23 -30.76
N SER A 20 -0.23 23.96 -30.79
CA SER A 20 -1.16 23.38 -31.76
C SER A 20 -2.28 22.61 -31.06
N ILE A 21 -3.43 22.48 -31.72
CA ILE A 21 -4.61 21.76 -31.21
C ILE A 21 -4.27 20.30 -30.87
N GLU A 22 -3.47 19.64 -31.70
CA GLU A 22 -3.03 18.25 -31.45
C GLU A 22 -2.18 18.13 -30.19
N GLY A 23 -1.27 19.08 -29.96
CA GLY A 23 -0.46 19.13 -28.74
C GLY A 23 -1.33 19.37 -27.50
N PHE A 24 -2.37 20.20 -27.63
CA PHE A 24 -3.34 20.44 -26.57
C PHE A 24 -4.13 19.18 -26.22
N VAL A 25 -4.70 18.48 -27.21
CA VAL A 25 -5.44 17.21 -26.98
C VAL A 25 -4.51 16.14 -26.40
N GLY A 26 -3.29 16.02 -26.93
CA GLY A 26 -2.29 15.11 -26.38
C GLY A 26 -1.96 15.39 -24.92
N SER A 27 -1.94 16.68 -24.54
CA SER A 27 -1.70 17.07 -23.15
C SER A 27 -2.86 16.75 -22.21
N VAL A 28 -4.10 16.92 -22.67
CA VAL A 28 -5.30 16.49 -21.92
C VAL A 28 -5.24 14.99 -21.64
N ILE A 29 -4.90 14.18 -22.64
CA ILE A 29 -4.74 12.72 -22.49
C ILE A 29 -3.59 12.40 -21.53
N ALA A 30 -2.45 13.08 -21.65
CA ALA A 30 -1.31 12.87 -20.76
C ALA A 30 -1.64 13.18 -19.29
N ILE A 31 -2.34 14.28 -19.02
CA ILE A 31 -2.80 14.64 -17.67
C ILE A 31 -3.81 13.59 -17.16
N PHE A 32 -4.71 13.11 -18.01
CA PHE A 32 -5.67 12.07 -17.63
C PHE A 32 -4.97 10.77 -17.22
N ILE A 33 -3.96 10.33 -17.98
CA ILE A 33 -3.15 9.16 -17.62
C ILE A 33 -2.39 9.40 -16.31
N LEU A 34 -1.83 10.60 -16.12
CA LEU A 34 -1.13 10.97 -14.89
C LEU A 34 -2.07 10.95 -13.67
N ALA A 35 -3.30 11.42 -13.83
CA ALA A 35 -4.34 11.37 -12.79
C ALA A 35 -4.77 9.93 -12.47
N LEU A 36 -4.96 9.09 -13.49
CA LEU A 36 -5.23 7.66 -13.30
C LEU A 36 -4.08 6.95 -12.59
N LEU A 37 -2.83 7.26 -12.95
CA LEU A 37 -1.66 6.71 -12.28
C LEU A 37 -1.59 7.18 -10.82
N TYR A 38 -1.89 8.44 -10.56
CA TYR A 38 -1.92 9.01 -9.21
C TYR A 38 -2.94 8.31 -8.32
N GLU A 39 -4.19 8.18 -8.77
CA GLU A 39 -5.21 7.45 -8.03
C GLU A 39 -4.85 5.96 -7.93
N GLY A 40 -4.34 5.34 -8.99
CA GLY A 40 -3.90 3.95 -9.00
C GLY A 40 -2.80 3.65 -7.97
N LEU A 41 -1.80 4.53 -7.85
CA LEU A 41 -0.72 4.40 -6.87
C LEU A 41 -1.23 4.58 -5.44
N LYS A 42 -2.20 5.47 -5.25
CA LYS A 42 -2.89 5.68 -3.98
C LYS A 42 -3.72 4.45 -3.58
N TYR A 43 -4.40 3.79 -4.52
CA TYR A 43 -5.08 2.51 -4.28
C TYR A 43 -4.10 1.38 -4.00
N LEU A 44 -2.96 1.34 -4.69
CA LEU A 44 -1.93 0.33 -4.45
C LEU A 44 -1.40 0.39 -3.00
N ARG A 45 -1.22 1.59 -2.45
CA ARG A 45 -0.82 1.78 -1.04
C ARG A 45 -1.79 1.11 -0.08
N GLU A 46 -3.09 1.35 -0.26
CA GLU A 46 -4.14 0.76 0.57
C GLU A 46 -4.18 -0.77 0.40
N PHE A 47 -4.07 -1.25 -0.83
CA PHE A 47 -4.07 -2.67 -1.14
C PHE A 47 -2.89 -3.43 -0.50
N LEU A 48 -1.69 -2.88 -0.56
CA LEU A 48 -0.50 -3.48 0.07
C LEU A 48 -0.63 -3.55 1.59
N PHE A 49 -1.19 -2.50 2.19
CA PHE A 49 -1.50 -2.45 3.61
C PHE A 49 -2.44 -3.60 3.99
N TRP A 50 -3.56 -3.76 3.28
CA TRP A 50 -4.52 -4.83 3.58
C TRP A 50 -3.90 -6.22 3.44
N LYS A 51 -3.07 -6.44 2.42
CA LYS A 51 -2.36 -7.72 2.24
C LYS A 51 -1.35 -8.04 3.35
N HIS A 52 -0.57 -7.06 3.80
CA HIS A 52 0.46 -7.28 4.82
C HIS A 52 -0.06 -7.26 6.25
N TYR A 53 -1.17 -6.58 6.53
CA TYR A 53 -1.76 -6.57 7.87
C TYR A 53 -2.19 -7.98 8.32
N SER A 54 -2.64 -8.83 7.39
CA SER A 54 -2.95 -10.23 7.70
C SER A 54 -1.73 -11.06 8.10
N SER A 55 -0.50 -10.69 7.70
CA SER A 55 0.71 -11.45 8.01
C SER A 55 1.42 -11.03 9.29
N LEU A 56 1.16 -9.82 9.81
CA LEU A 56 1.82 -9.28 11.00
C LEU A 56 1.09 -9.61 12.32
N GLN A 57 -0.20 -9.96 12.27
CA GLN A 57 -1.01 -10.26 13.47
C GLN A 57 -0.88 -11.71 14.01
N TYR A 58 -0.02 -12.56 13.44
CA TYR A 58 0.12 -13.97 13.86
C TYR A 58 1.51 -14.35 14.38
N ARG A 59 2.23 -13.39 14.98
CA ARG A 59 3.33 -13.71 15.88
C ARG A 59 2.97 -13.29 17.29
N THR A 60 2.07 -14.07 17.91
CA THR A 60 2.03 -14.15 19.36
C THR A 60 3.40 -14.63 19.81
N VAL A 61 4.17 -13.74 20.44
CA VAL A 61 5.44 -14.06 21.10
C VAL A 61 5.20 -15.32 21.92
N GLN A 62 5.89 -16.42 21.60
CA GLN A 62 5.83 -17.63 22.42
C GLN A 62 6.32 -17.24 23.80
N GLY A 63 5.40 -17.16 24.76
CA GLY A 63 5.74 -16.97 26.16
C GLY A 63 6.73 -18.07 26.59
N PRO A 64 7.63 -17.77 27.55
CA PRO A 64 8.71 -18.69 27.91
C PRO A 64 8.13 -20.05 28.31
N ALA A 65 8.65 -21.11 27.68
CA ALA A 65 8.29 -22.49 28.00
C ALA A 65 8.58 -22.75 29.48
N THR A 66 7.54 -22.79 30.31
CA THR A 66 7.67 -23.24 31.69
C THR A 66 8.11 -24.70 31.65
N ALA A 67 9.36 -24.93 32.04
CA ALA A 67 9.95 -26.24 32.25
C ALA A 67 9.05 -27.08 33.16
N LYS A 68 8.39 -28.09 32.60
CA LYS A 68 7.74 -29.14 33.39
C LYS A 68 8.79 -30.20 33.70
N THR A 69 9.44 -30.03 34.86
CA THR A 69 10.18 -31.09 35.55
C THR A 69 9.21 -32.18 35.97
N ASN A 70 9.18 -33.29 35.23
CA ASN A 70 8.50 -34.50 35.65
C ASN A 70 9.47 -35.33 36.51
N SER A 71 9.38 -35.18 37.83
CA SER A 71 9.92 -36.16 38.78
C SER A 71 8.81 -37.17 39.13
N GLU A 72 8.91 -38.39 38.61
CA GLU A 72 8.21 -39.56 39.17
C GLU A 72 8.66 -39.80 40.62
N PRO A 73 7.75 -40.29 41.49
CA PRO A 73 7.81 -41.72 41.80
C PRO A 73 6.42 -42.36 42.00
N THR A 74 6.10 -43.36 41.18
CA THR A 74 4.95 -44.26 41.38
C THR A 74 5.39 -45.47 42.21
N THR A 75 5.23 -45.41 43.54
CA THR A 75 5.24 -46.61 44.38
C THR A 75 4.25 -46.47 45.53
N ALA A 76 3.01 -46.92 45.32
CA ALA A 76 2.12 -47.30 46.41
C ALA A 76 1.15 -48.38 45.92
N ARG A 77 1.62 -49.64 45.89
CA ARG A 77 0.77 -50.82 45.98
C ARG A 77 0.38 -51.01 47.44
N VAL A 78 -0.88 -50.76 47.79
CA VAL A 78 -1.56 -51.45 48.90
C VAL A 78 -3.02 -51.66 48.48
N VAL A 79 -3.31 -52.83 47.95
CA VAL A 79 -4.67 -53.38 47.90
C VAL A 79 -4.89 -54.04 49.27
N LYS A 80 -5.99 -53.69 49.92
CA LYS A 80 -6.49 -54.35 51.12
C LYS A 80 -7.77 -55.10 50.75
#